data_AF-A0A5B7ADI4-F1
#
_entry.id   AF-A0A5B7ADI4-F1
#
_cell.length_a   1.000
_cell.length_b   1.000
_cell.length_c   1.000
_cell.angle_alpha   90.00
_cell.angle_beta   90.00
_cell.angle_gamma   90.00
#
_symmetry.space_group_name_H-M   'P 1'
#
loop_
_entity.id
_entity.type
_entity.pdbx_description
1 polymer ?
#
loop_
_entity_poly.entity_id
_entity_poly.type
_entity_poly.pdbx_seq_one_letter_code
_entity_poly.pdbx_strand_id
1 'polypeptide(L)'
;NLQLNPERYTGYAGPSARRIWDAIYSENCPKYSSGEICQEKKVLYKLISGLHSSISVHIAADYLLNETSNQWGENLELMYNRVLRYPDRVRNLYFTFLFVLRAVTKAADYLEQAEYDTGNHAEDLKAQSLMRQLLHNTKLQAACPLPFDEAKFWHGQSGPELKQQIQKQFRNISALMDCVGCEKCRLWGKLQVLGLGTALKILFSVDGQNQPDQPLQLQRNEVIALVNLLNRLSESVKFVHEMGPPIEKIMGEQVSEHPAPEIGSWQRIWETLVGLRLGKLISS
;
A
#
# COMPACT_ATOMS: atom_id res chain seq x y z
N ASN A 1 12.06 10.07 -14.12
CA ASN A 1 10.68 10.38 -14.55
C ASN A 1 9.82 9.13 -14.34
N LEU A 2 8.83 9.17 -13.43
CA LEU A 2 7.97 8.03 -13.10
C LEU A 2 6.95 7.70 -14.21
N GLN A 3 6.51 8.68 -15.00
CA GLN A 3 5.56 8.47 -16.10
C GLN A 3 6.16 7.62 -17.23
N LEU A 4 7.47 7.75 -17.47
CA LEU A 4 8.20 6.93 -18.44
C LEU A 4 8.58 5.54 -17.89
N ASN A 5 8.39 5.32 -16.59
CA ASN A 5 8.79 4.09 -15.90
C ASN A 5 7.62 3.57 -15.05
N PRO A 6 6.47 3.23 -15.65
CA PRO A 6 5.32 2.73 -14.90
C PRO A 6 5.64 1.41 -14.17
N GLU A 7 4.96 1.18 -13.05
CA GLU A 7 4.97 -0.10 -12.34
C GLU A 7 4.11 -1.09 -13.12
N ARG A 8 4.75 -2.11 -13.70
CA ARG A 8 4.11 -3.12 -14.55
C ARG A 8 4.92 -4.40 -14.61
N TYR A 9 4.51 -5.39 -15.40
CA TYR A 9 5.30 -6.59 -15.63
C TYR A 9 6.71 -6.29 -16.19
N THR A 10 7.72 -6.94 -15.60
CA THR A 10 9.14 -6.80 -15.98
C THR A 10 9.84 -8.14 -16.25
N GLY A 11 9.14 -9.26 -16.09
CA GLY A 11 9.77 -10.60 -16.08
C GLY A 11 10.59 -10.93 -14.83
N TYR A 12 10.71 -10.01 -13.85
CA TYR A 12 11.44 -10.29 -12.62
C TYR A 12 10.71 -11.32 -11.75
N ALA A 13 11.26 -12.54 -11.68
CA ALA A 13 10.65 -13.68 -11.02
C ALA A 13 11.69 -14.68 -10.48
N GLY A 14 11.22 -15.83 -10.00
CA GLY A 14 12.06 -16.96 -9.60
C GLY A 14 12.79 -16.77 -8.26
N PRO A 15 13.87 -17.54 -8.01
CA PRO A 15 14.57 -17.54 -6.74
C PRO A 15 15.15 -16.19 -6.32
N SER A 16 15.49 -15.32 -7.28
CA SER A 16 15.98 -13.97 -6.98
C SER A 16 14.89 -13.12 -6.31
N ALA A 17 13.73 -13.00 -6.95
CA ALA A 17 12.60 -12.25 -6.41
C ALA A 17 12.08 -12.86 -5.09
N ARG A 18 12.00 -14.20 -5.00
CA ARG A 18 11.55 -14.90 -3.80
C ARG A 18 12.45 -14.60 -2.59
N ARG A 19 13.77 -14.67 -2.74
CA ARG A 19 14.72 -14.37 -1.64
C ARG A 19 14.56 -12.95 -1.09
N ILE A 20 14.28 -11.97 -1.95
CA ILE A 20 14.04 -10.59 -1.51
C ILE A 20 12.77 -10.53 -0.64
N TRP A 21 11.67 -11.10 -1.11
CA TRP A 21 10.43 -11.12 -0.33
C TRP A 21 10.60 -11.90 0.99
N ASP A 22 11.23 -13.07 0.95
CA ASP A 22 11.49 -13.87 2.16
C ASP A 22 12.32 -13.07 3.19
N ALA A 23 13.33 -12.33 2.75
CA ALA A 23 14.10 -11.45 3.61
C ALA A 23 13.25 -10.31 4.19
N ILE A 24 12.44 -9.63 3.38
CA ILE A 24 11.53 -8.57 3.83
C ILE A 24 10.54 -9.09 4.89
N TYR A 25 9.93 -10.26 4.66
CA TYR A 25 9.02 -10.85 5.64
C TYR A 25 9.75 -11.35 6.90
N SER A 26 11.02 -11.75 6.78
CA SER A 26 11.86 -12.16 7.91
C SER A 26 12.27 -10.97 8.80
N GLU A 27 12.50 -9.78 8.23
CA GLU A 27 12.73 -8.54 8.99
C GLU A 27 11.55 -8.19 9.91
N ASN A 28 10.34 -8.60 9.54
CA ASN A 28 9.14 -8.41 10.35
C ASN A 28 9.09 -9.35 11.59
N CYS A 29 10.03 -10.30 11.72
CA CYS A 29 10.04 -11.32 12.77
C CYS A 29 11.37 -11.39 13.57
N PRO A 30 11.72 -10.37 14.37
CA PRO A 30 12.69 -10.57 15.45
C PRO A 30 12.05 -11.48 16.50
N LYS A 31 12.65 -12.65 16.74
CA LYS A 31 12.32 -13.52 17.86
C LYS A 31 12.53 -12.73 19.15
N TYR A 32 11.46 -12.41 19.88
CA TYR A 32 11.62 -12.13 21.31
C TYR A 32 11.92 -13.46 22.00
N SER A 33 12.78 -13.42 23.00
CA SER A 33 13.18 -14.57 23.81
C SER A 33 12.01 -15.28 24.52
N SER A 34 10.79 -14.74 24.44
CA SER A 34 9.59 -15.19 25.17
C SER A 34 8.47 -15.83 24.31
N GLY A 35 8.61 -15.96 22.99
CA GLY A 35 7.63 -16.70 22.17
C GLY A 35 6.26 -16.02 21.94
N GLU A 36 6.03 -14.81 22.46
CA GLU A 36 4.80 -14.07 22.21
C GLU A 36 4.82 -13.33 20.86
N ILE A 37 3.78 -13.57 20.04
CA ILE A 37 3.54 -12.89 18.77
C ILE A 37 2.72 -11.62 19.05
N CYS A 38 3.38 -10.46 19.10
CA CYS A 38 2.77 -9.13 19.31
C CYS A 38 1.70 -8.75 18.24
N GLN A 39 0.69 -7.97 18.65
CA GLN A 39 -0.34 -7.42 17.75
C GLN A 39 0.24 -6.39 16.76
N GLU A 40 1.29 -5.70 17.15
CA GLU A 40 1.98 -4.64 16.44
C GLU A 40 2.76 -5.19 15.24
N LYS A 41 3.29 -6.41 15.37
CA LYS A 41 3.88 -7.18 14.27
C LYS A 41 2.85 -7.55 13.20
N LYS A 42 1.56 -7.62 13.57
CA LYS A 42 0.48 -7.82 12.60
C LYS A 42 0.32 -6.60 11.69
N VAL A 43 0.56 -5.37 12.15
CA VAL A 43 0.41 -4.19 11.28
C VAL A 43 1.51 -4.11 10.25
N LEU A 44 2.77 -4.26 10.63
CA LEU A 44 3.85 -4.25 9.65
C LEU A 44 3.68 -5.37 8.63
N TYR A 45 3.31 -6.57 9.08
CA TYR A 45 2.96 -7.68 8.18
C TYR A 45 1.83 -7.30 7.22
N LYS A 46 0.73 -6.71 7.72
CA LYS A 46 -0.40 -6.26 6.88
C LYS A 46 0.06 -5.20 5.88
N LEU A 47 0.87 -4.22 6.28
CA LEU A 47 1.39 -3.17 5.40
C LEU A 47 2.22 -3.74 4.26
N ILE A 48 3.19 -4.60 4.59
CA ILE A 48 4.05 -5.28 3.59
C ILE A 48 3.24 -6.23 2.71
N SER A 49 2.29 -6.97 3.29
CA SER A 49 1.41 -7.87 2.55
C SER A 49 0.48 -7.12 1.59
N GLY A 50 -0.08 -5.99 2.02
CA GLY A 50 -0.88 -5.13 1.15
C GLY A 50 -0.05 -4.48 0.05
N LEU A 51 1.19 -4.09 0.34
CA LEU A 51 2.11 -3.57 -0.68
C LEU A 51 2.49 -4.65 -1.71
N HIS A 52 2.83 -5.86 -1.25
CA HIS A 52 3.12 -6.99 -2.14
C HIS A 52 1.90 -7.33 -3.02
N SER A 53 0.70 -7.22 -2.46
CA SER A 53 -0.55 -7.40 -3.19
C SER A 53 -0.72 -6.31 -4.24
N SER A 54 -0.52 -5.04 -3.89
CA SER A 54 -0.54 -3.89 -4.82
C SER A 54 0.39 -4.08 -6.01
N ILE A 55 1.64 -4.51 -5.77
CA ILE A 55 2.61 -4.80 -6.84
C ILE A 55 2.11 -5.92 -7.75
N SER A 56 1.54 -6.99 -7.15
CA SER A 56 0.99 -8.11 -7.91
C SER A 56 -0.21 -7.69 -8.78
N VAL A 57 -1.04 -6.78 -8.29
CA VAL A 57 -2.16 -6.20 -9.06
C VAL A 57 -1.64 -5.41 -10.26
N HIS A 58 -0.64 -4.53 -10.09
CA HIS A 58 -0.08 -3.77 -11.21
C HIS A 58 0.59 -4.67 -12.26
N ILE A 59 1.31 -5.70 -11.82
CA ILE A 59 1.87 -6.70 -12.73
C ILE A 59 0.77 -7.38 -13.53
N ALA A 60 -0.36 -7.73 -12.88
CA ALA A 60 -1.48 -8.37 -13.55
C ALA A 60 -2.21 -7.42 -14.52
N ALA A 61 -2.38 -6.15 -14.16
CA ALA A 61 -3.11 -5.17 -14.96
C ALA A 61 -2.35 -4.75 -16.23
N ASP A 62 -1.02 -4.67 -16.17
CA ASP A 62 -0.16 -4.33 -17.32
C ASP A 62 0.90 -5.42 -17.52
N TYR A 63 0.43 -6.56 -18.06
CA TYR A 63 1.21 -7.77 -18.31
C TYR A 63 1.57 -7.91 -19.79
N LEU A 64 2.77 -8.44 -20.08
CA LEU A 64 3.17 -8.77 -21.45
C LEU A 64 2.55 -10.12 -21.85
N LEU A 65 1.42 -10.08 -22.55
CA LEU A 65 0.65 -11.26 -22.95
C LEU A 65 1.32 -12.03 -24.09
N ASN A 66 1.98 -11.32 -25.00
CA ASN A 66 2.70 -11.91 -26.11
C ASN A 66 3.98 -11.12 -26.40
N GLU A 67 5.11 -11.78 -26.23
CA GLU A 67 6.44 -11.19 -26.43
C GLU A 67 6.71 -10.89 -27.91
N THR A 68 6.24 -11.74 -28.83
CA THR A 68 6.49 -11.61 -30.27
C THR A 68 5.74 -10.44 -30.89
N SER A 69 4.48 -10.23 -30.48
CA SER A 69 3.66 -9.10 -30.95
C SER A 69 3.74 -7.87 -30.05
N ASN A 70 4.53 -7.91 -28.97
CA ASN A 70 4.61 -6.88 -27.93
C ASN A 70 3.23 -6.44 -27.44
N GLN A 71 2.33 -7.41 -27.23
CA GLN A 71 0.97 -7.16 -26.79
C GLN A 71 0.91 -7.08 -25.26
N TRP A 72 0.50 -5.93 -24.75
CA TRP A 72 0.28 -5.68 -23.33
C TRP A 72 -1.20 -5.74 -22.98
N GLY A 73 -1.53 -6.21 -21.78
CA GLY A 73 -2.90 -6.27 -21.30
C GLY A 73 -3.03 -6.97 -19.94
N GLU A 74 -4.27 -7.31 -19.59
CA GLU A 74 -4.60 -7.85 -18.28
C GLU A 74 -4.39 -9.37 -18.22
N ASN A 75 -3.68 -9.84 -17.20
CA ASN A 75 -3.50 -11.26 -16.89
C ASN A 75 -4.37 -11.66 -15.68
N LEU A 76 -5.61 -12.04 -15.98
CA LEU A 76 -6.63 -12.39 -14.98
C LEU A 76 -6.25 -13.62 -14.16
N GLU A 77 -5.56 -14.59 -14.75
CA GLU A 77 -5.09 -15.79 -14.06
C GLU A 77 -4.04 -15.44 -13.00
N LEU A 78 -3.06 -14.60 -13.36
CA LEU A 78 -2.05 -14.11 -12.42
C LEU A 78 -2.70 -13.32 -11.29
N MET A 79 -3.69 -12.47 -11.61
CA MET A 79 -4.47 -11.72 -10.64
C MET A 79 -5.16 -12.64 -9.63
N TYR A 80 -5.86 -13.67 -10.11
CA TYR A 80 -6.53 -14.65 -9.26
C TYR A 80 -5.54 -15.42 -8.39
N ASN A 81 -4.51 -16.00 -9.01
CA ASN A 81 -3.56 -16.88 -8.35
C ASN A 81 -2.61 -16.17 -7.39
N ARG A 82 -2.39 -14.86 -7.53
CA ARG A 82 -1.52 -14.09 -6.62
C ARG A 82 -2.28 -13.26 -5.61
N VAL A 83 -3.50 -12.82 -5.90
CA VAL A 83 -4.22 -11.90 -5.05
C VAL A 83 -5.59 -12.47 -4.67
N LEU A 84 -6.47 -12.70 -5.65
CA LEU A 84 -7.89 -12.86 -5.33
C LEU A 84 -8.23 -14.15 -4.58
N ARG A 85 -7.52 -15.26 -4.89
CA ARG A 85 -7.69 -16.54 -4.20
C ARG A 85 -7.33 -16.49 -2.71
N TYR A 86 -6.66 -15.42 -2.26
CA TYR A 86 -6.24 -15.24 -0.87
C TYR A 86 -6.95 -14.02 -0.26
N PRO A 87 -8.11 -14.21 0.39
CA PRO A 87 -8.87 -13.15 1.05
C PRO A 87 -8.01 -12.21 1.90
N ASP A 88 -7.09 -12.75 2.69
CA ASP A 88 -6.25 -11.95 3.57
C ASP A 88 -5.32 -10.99 2.83
N ARG A 89 -4.81 -11.35 1.65
CA ARG A 89 -3.98 -10.45 0.81
C ARG A 89 -4.77 -9.22 0.41
N VAL A 90 -6.04 -9.41 0.13
CA VAL A 90 -6.93 -8.32 -0.27
C VAL A 90 -7.31 -7.49 0.93
N ARG A 91 -7.68 -8.11 2.06
CA ARG A 91 -7.91 -7.37 3.30
C ARG A 91 -6.69 -6.51 3.65
N ASN A 92 -5.49 -7.04 3.45
CA ASN A 92 -4.24 -6.32 3.67
C ASN A 92 -4.03 -5.19 2.65
N LEU A 93 -4.40 -5.36 1.37
CA LEU A 93 -4.37 -4.29 0.38
C LEU A 93 -5.26 -3.10 0.80
N TYR A 94 -6.53 -3.36 1.15
CA TYR A 94 -7.44 -2.33 1.64
C TYR A 94 -6.93 -1.71 2.94
N PHE A 95 -6.41 -2.52 3.86
CA PHE A 95 -5.81 -2.04 5.10
C PHE A 95 -4.66 -1.06 4.81
N THR A 96 -3.73 -1.42 3.91
CA THR A 96 -2.60 -0.54 3.54
C THR A 96 -3.07 0.73 2.85
N PHE A 97 -4.06 0.65 1.95
CA PHE A 97 -4.66 1.84 1.33
C PHE A 97 -5.27 2.79 2.37
N LEU A 98 -6.11 2.28 3.26
CA LEU A 98 -6.76 3.07 4.31
C LEU A 98 -5.74 3.64 5.30
N PHE A 99 -4.69 2.87 5.63
CA PHE A 99 -3.59 3.33 6.49
C PHE A 99 -2.85 4.53 5.88
N VAL A 100 -2.47 4.44 4.61
CA VAL A 100 -1.78 5.54 3.91
C VAL A 100 -2.71 6.73 3.70
N LEU A 101 -3.97 6.50 3.32
CA LEU A 101 -4.97 7.56 3.19
C LEU A 101 -5.15 8.30 4.53
N ARG A 102 -5.23 7.58 5.65
CA ARG A 102 -5.31 8.17 6.99
C ARG A 102 -4.08 9.05 7.27
N ALA A 103 -2.88 8.59 6.97
CA ALA A 103 -1.67 9.40 7.11
C ALA A 103 -1.72 10.68 6.26
N VAL A 104 -2.15 10.59 5.00
CA VAL A 104 -2.33 11.76 4.13
C VAL A 104 -3.34 12.75 4.72
N THR A 105 -4.48 12.27 5.22
CA THR A 105 -5.49 13.15 5.84
C THR A 105 -5.01 13.80 7.14
N LYS A 106 -4.21 13.11 7.97
CA LYS A 106 -3.60 13.70 9.18
C LYS A 106 -2.51 14.71 8.87
N ALA A 107 -1.82 14.57 7.73
CA ALA A 107 -0.78 15.49 7.30
C ALA A 107 -1.33 16.67 6.46
N ALA A 108 -2.64 16.93 6.46
CA ALA A 108 -3.25 17.93 5.59
C ALA A 108 -2.55 19.30 5.67
N ASP A 109 -2.38 19.84 6.88
CA ASP A 109 -1.74 21.15 7.08
C ASP A 109 -0.30 21.19 6.55
N TYR A 110 0.44 20.08 6.68
CA TYR A 110 1.82 19.96 6.20
C TYR A 110 1.89 19.83 4.67
N LEU A 111 0.98 19.07 4.07
CA LEU A 111 0.92 18.84 2.63
C LEU A 111 0.43 20.09 1.88
N GLU A 112 -0.40 20.92 2.50
CA GLU A 112 -0.78 22.22 1.93
C GLU A 112 0.36 23.22 1.85
N GLN A 113 1.27 23.15 2.81
CA GLN A 113 2.44 24.03 2.94
C GLN A 113 3.71 23.44 2.32
N ALA A 114 3.64 22.25 1.72
CA ALA A 114 4.78 21.60 1.08
C ALA A 114 5.30 22.41 -0.11
N GLU A 115 6.61 22.26 -0.39
CA GLU A 115 7.27 22.91 -1.52
C GLU A 115 6.92 22.20 -2.84
N TYR A 116 6.12 22.85 -3.67
CA TYR A 116 5.74 22.37 -5.00
C TYR A 116 6.56 22.99 -6.13
N ASP A 117 7.50 23.89 -5.85
CA ASP A 117 8.23 24.65 -6.88
C ASP A 117 9.03 23.73 -7.83
N THR A 118 8.67 23.77 -9.10
CA THR A 118 9.37 23.08 -10.19
C THR A 118 10.05 24.05 -11.17
N GLY A 119 9.89 25.36 -10.96
CA GLY A 119 10.21 26.41 -11.93
C GLY A 119 9.08 26.70 -12.92
N ASN A 120 7.95 25.97 -12.87
CA ASN A 120 6.76 26.22 -13.69
C ASN A 120 5.57 26.62 -12.82
N HIS A 121 5.39 27.94 -12.64
CA HIS A 121 4.38 28.50 -11.75
C HIS A 121 2.95 28.02 -12.03
N ALA A 122 2.57 27.82 -13.29
CA ALA A 122 1.22 27.36 -13.66
C ALA A 122 0.97 25.91 -13.23
N GLU A 123 1.96 25.03 -13.38
CA GLU A 123 1.87 23.64 -12.94
C GLU A 123 1.94 23.53 -11.41
N ASP A 124 2.75 24.36 -10.75
CA ASP A 124 2.90 24.36 -9.29
C ASP A 124 1.60 24.80 -8.60
N LEU A 125 0.94 25.87 -9.11
CA LEU A 125 -0.38 26.29 -8.64
C LEU A 125 -1.45 25.21 -8.85
N LYS A 126 -1.39 24.51 -10.00
CA LYS A 126 -2.31 23.41 -10.30
C LYS A 126 -2.08 22.24 -9.34
N ALA A 127 -0.84 21.87 -9.07
CA ALA A 127 -0.50 20.81 -8.13
C ALA A 127 -0.98 21.13 -6.71
N GLN A 128 -0.76 22.35 -6.24
CA GLN A 128 -1.22 22.80 -4.92
C GLN A 128 -2.76 22.81 -4.83
N SER A 129 -3.45 23.24 -5.88
CA SER A 129 -4.91 23.22 -5.95
C SER A 129 -5.47 21.78 -5.89
N LEU A 130 -4.90 20.86 -6.67
CA LEU A 130 -5.29 19.45 -6.65
C LEU A 130 -5.01 18.80 -5.30
N MET A 131 -3.89 19.13 -4.65
CA MET A 131 -3.59 18.63 -3.30
C MET A 131 -4.65 19.11 -2.30
N ARG A 132 -5.02 20.40 -2.31
CA ARG A 132 -6.09 20.91 -1.44
C ARG A 132 -7.42 20.22 -1.71
N GLN A 133 -7.77 19.99 -2.97
CA GLN A 133 -9.00 19.28 -3.33
C GLN A 133 -9.01 17.84 -2.80
N LEU A 134 -7.86 17.15 -2.84
CA LEU A 134 -7.71 15.81 -2.28
C LEU A 134 -7.91 15.81 -0.76
N LEU A 135 -7.26 16.73 -0.04
CA LEU A 135 -7.27 16.80 1.43
C LEU A 135 -8.63 17.22 2.01
N HIS A 136 -9.33 18.13 1.33
CA HIS A 136 -10.64 18.65 1.75
C HIS A 136 -11.82 17.93 1.12
N ASN A 137 -11.59 16.78 0.49
CA ASN A 137 -12.67 16.00 -0.10
C ASN A 137 -13.57 15.42 1.01
N THR A 138 -14.81 15.91 1.08
CA THR A 138 -15.79 15.52 2.10
C THR A 138 -16.14 14.03 2.05
N LYS A 139 -16.11 13.41 0.87
CA LYS A 139 -16.33 11.97 0.73
C LYS A 139 -15.19 11.19 1.40
N LEU A 140 -13.93 11.58 1.17
CA LEU A 140 -12.76 10.93 1.79
C LEU A 140 -12.76 11.08 3.31
N GLN A 141 -13.10 12.28 3.82
CA GLN A 141 -13.20 12.52 5.26
C GLN A 141 -14.31 11.67 5.91
N ALA A 142 -15.47 11.55 5.26
CA ALA A 142 -16.58 10.73 5.76
C ALA A 142 -16.34 9.22 5.62
N ALA A 143 -15.54 8.81 4.65
CA ALA A 143 -15.22 7.42 4.33
C ALA A 143 -13.99 6.90 5.07
N CYS A 144 -13.34 7.68 5.93
CA CYS A 144 -12.23 7.20 6.75
C CYS A 144 -12.71 6.94 8.20
N PRO A 145 -13.55 5.92 8.48
CA PRO A 145 -13.68 5.44 9.84
C PRO A 145 -12.32 4.87 10.24
N LEU A 146 -11.85 5.23 11.44
CA LEU A 146 -10.59 4.76 12.02
C LEU A 146 -10.38 3.26 11.71
N PRO A 147 -9.49 2.90 10.76
CA PRO A 147 -9.37 1.51 10.30
C PRO A 147 -8.77 0.61 11.39
N PHE A 148 -8.21 1.21 12.43
CA PHE A 148 -7.72 0.58 13.64
C PHE A 148 -7.80 1.59 14.79
N ASP A 149 -7.89 1.07 16.02
CA ASP A 149 -7.89 1.87 17.24
C ASP A 149 -6.48 2.42 17.49
N GLU A 150 -6.24 3.66 17.02
CA GLU A 150 -4.95 4.37 17.14
C GLU A 150 -4.46 4.42 18.60
N ALA A 151 -5.38 4.56 19.57
CA ALA A 151 -5.04 4.60 20.99
C ALA A 151 -4.51 3.25 21.49
N LYS A 152 -5.14 2.14 21.09
CA LYS A 152 -4.65 0.79 21.44
C LYS A 152 -3.31 0.46 20.80
N PHE A 153 -3.03 1.02 19.63
CA PHE A 153 -1.79 0.77 18.92
C PHE A 153 -0.61 1.59 19.44
N TRP A 154 -0.86 2.86 19.82
CA TRP A 154 0.22 3.83 20.06
C TRP A 154 0.33 4.30 21.51
N HIS A 155 -0.72 4.15 22.34
CA HIS A 155 -0.73 4.62 23.74
C HIS A 155 -0.33 3.53 24.76
N GLY A 156 0.12 2.36 24.30
CA GLY A 156 0.74 1.37 25.17
C GLY A 156 2.10 1.86 25.73
N GLN A 157 2.56 1.28 26.84
CA GLN A 157 3.82 1.63 27.53
C GLN A 157 5.10 1.50 26.68
N SER A 158 5.01 1.12 25.39
CA SER A 158 6.14 0.85 24.48
C SER A 158 6.08 1.61 23.15
N GLY A 159 5.26 2.66 23.04
CA GLY A 159 5.09 3.44 21.80
C GLY A 159 6.40 4.01 21.21
N PRO A 160 7.29 4.64 22.01
CA PRO A 160 8.58 5.14 21.53
C PRO A 160 9.53 4.04 21.03
N GLU A 161 9.62 2.92 21.75
CA GLU A 161 10.45 1.76 21.38
C GLU A 161 9.95 1.11 20.09
N LEU A 162 8.62 0.99 19.95
CA LEU A 162 7.97 0.48 18.76
C LEU A 162 8.23 1.37 17.54
N LYS A 163 8.15 2.69 17.70
CA LYS A 163 8.50 3.65 16.64
C LYS A 163 9.94 3.44 16.17
N GLN A 164 10.90 3.33 17.09
CA GLN A 164 12.30 3.08 16.75
C GLN A 164 12.51 1.73 16.06
N GLN A 165 11.83 0.68 16.53
CA GLN A 165 11.91 -0.65 15.93
C GLN A 165 11.36 -0.66 14.50
N ILE A 166 10.19 -0.06 14.27
CA ILE A 166 9.59 0.06 12.94
C ILE A 166 10.49 0.88 12.01
N GLN A 167 11.01 2.01 12.48
CA GLN A 167 11.95 2.81 11.69
C GLN A 167 13.20 2.02 11.30
N LYS A 168 13.75 1.22 12.22
CA LYS A 168 14.89 0.32 11.92
C LYS A 168 14.51 -0.71 10.86
N GLN A 169 13.35 -1.34 10.98
CA GLN A 169 12.86 -2.32 10.00
C GLN A 169 12.70 -1.70 8.61
N PHE A 170 12.12 -0.50 8.49
CA PHE A 170 12.00 0.18 7.19
C PHE A 170 13.34 0.56 6.57
N ARG A 171 14.35 0.93 7.38
CA ARG A 171 15.73 1.14 6.88
C ARG A 171 16.32 -0.16 6.33
N ASN A 172 16.12 -1.27 7.03
CA ASN A 172 16.58 -2.59 6.58
C ASN A 172 15.88 -3.02 5.28
N ILE A 173 14.55 -2.86 5.20
CA ILE A 173 13.78 -3.13 3.99
C ILE A 173 14.25 -2.24 2.83
N SER A 174 14.50 -0.95 3.08
CA SER A 174 15.05 -0.05 2.07
C SER A 174 16.43 -0.49 1.57
N ALA A 175 17.28 -1.04 2.44
CA ALA A 175 18.58 -1.60 2.05
C ALA A 175 18.41 -2.91 1.24
N LEU A 176 17.43 -3.75 1.58
CA LEU A 176 17.11 -4.95 0.78
C LEU A 176 16.67 -4.59 -0.65
N MET A 177 16.05 -3.42 -0.86
CA MET A 177 15.68 -2.96 -2.20
C MET A 177 16.91 -2.72 -3.09
N ASP A 178 18.09 -2.44 -2.52
CA ASP A 178 19.34 -2.33 -3.30
C ASP A 178 19.80 -3.66 -3.90
N CYS A 179 19.33 -4.79 -3.36
CA CYS A 179 19.60 -6.13 -3.87
C CYS A 179 18.64 -6.56 -4.99
N VAL A 180 17.64 -5.73 -5.35
CA VAL A 180 16.70 -6.04 -6.43
C VAL A 180 17.36 -5.77 -7.78
N GLY A 181 17.60 -6.85 -8.55
CA GLY A 181 18.26 -6.76 -9.87
C GLY A 181 17.41 -6.13 -10.98
N CYS A 182 16.10 -6.01 -10.79
CA CYS A 182 15.21 -5.31 -11.72
C CYS A 182 15.17 -3.81 -11.39
N GLU A 183 15.62 -2.96 -12.32
CA GLU A 183 15.75 -1.52 -12.07
C GLU A 183 14.41 -0.83 -11.80
N LYS A 184 13.38 -1.12 -12.61
CA LYS A 184 12.03 -0.58 -12.40
C LYS A 184 11.42 -1.07 -11.07
N CYS A 185 11.62 -2.34 -10.74
CA CYS A 185 11.16 -2.93 -9.49
C CYS A 185 11.84 -2.28 -8.28
N ARG A 186 13.16 -2.04 -8.38
CA ARG A 186 13.94 -1.33 -7.35
C ARG A 186 13.48 0.12 -7.20
N LEU A 187 13.22 0.82 -8.31
CA LEU A 187 12.71 2.20 -8.30
C LEU A 187 11.39 2.29 -7.53
N TRP A 188 10.39 1.49 -7.93
CA TRP A 188 9.08 1.48 -7.28
C TRP A 188 9.13 0.93 -5.86
N GLY A 189 9.92 -0.12 -5.62
CA GLY A 189 10.13 -0.69 -4.29
C GLY A 189 10.67 0.35 -3.31
N LYS A 190 11.71 1.11 -3.69
CA LYS A 190 12.23 2.21 -2.85
C LYS A 190 11.20 3.31 -2.65
N LEU A 191 10.49 3.73 -3.70
CA LEU A 191 9.48 4.77 -3.62
C LEU A 191 8.34 4.38 -2.66
N GLN A 192 7.82 3.16 -2.78
CA GLN A 192 6.71 2.66 -1.97
C GLN A 192 7.12 2.40 -0.52
N VAL A 193 8.31 1.85 -0.28
CA VAL A 193 8.85 1.65 1.08
C VAL A 193 9.07 2.99 1.78
N LEU A 194 9.62 3.98 1.07
CA LEU A 194 9.75 5.35 1.60
C LEU A 194 8.37 5.93 1.92
N GLY A 195 7.40 5.79 1.02
CA GLY A 195 6.03 6.27 1.24
C GLY A 195 5.36 5.66 2.48
N LEU A 196 5.54 4.35 2.72
CA LEU A 196 5.04 3.67 3.92
C LEU A 196 5.76 4.17 5.18
N GLY A 197 7.08 4.37 5.11
CA GLY A 197 7.87 4.96 6.19
C GLY A 197 7.40 6.38 6.53
N THR A 198 7.11 7.20 5.52
CA THR A 198 6.54 8.54 5.69
C THR A 198 5.15 8.48 6.33
N ALA A 199 4.28 7.56 5.88
CA ALA A 199 2.95 7.38 6.46
C ALA A 199 3.02 7.04 7.95
N LEU A 200 3.91 6.12 8.34
CA LEU A 200 4.18 5.79 9.74
C LEU A 200 4.72 7.00 10.51
N LYS A 201 5.71 7.71 9.96
CA LYS A 201 6.29 8.92 10.56
C LYS A 201 5.20 9.96 10.88
N ILE A 202 4.25 10.18 9.96
CA ILE A 202 3.12 11.08 10.17
C ILE A 202 2.25 10.60 11.33
N LEU A 203 1.78 9.34 11.27
CA LEU A 203 0.86 8.80 12.27
C LEU A 203 1.49 8.76 13.68
N PHE A 204 2.79 8.52 13.79
CA PHE A 204 3.52 8.58 15.06
C PHE A 204 3.77 9.98 15.61
N SER A 205 3.73 11.02 14.78
CA SER A 205 4.05 12.39 15.19
C SER A 205 2.81 13.22 15.50
N VAL A 206 1.69 12.98 14.82
CA VAL A 206 0.44 13.77 15.02
C VAL A 206 -0.31 13.33 16.29
N ASP A 207 -0.20 12.06 16.70
CA ASP A 207 -0.87 11.54 17.91
C ASP A 207 -0.05 11.69 19.21
N GLY A 208 1.22 12.06 19.09
CA GLY A 208 2.12 12.27 20.22
C GLY A 208 1.97 13.67 20.82
N GLN A 209 0.86 13.97 21.48
CA GLN A 209 0.66 15.25 22.21
C GLN A 209 1.66 15.53 23.35
N ASN A 210 2.71 14.73 23.52
CA ASN A 210 3.64 14.81 24.65
C ASN A 210 5.10 15.18 24.30
N GLN A 211 5.40 15.62 23.06
CA GLN A 211 6.74 16.16 22.74
C GLN A 211 6.65 17.48 21.95
N PRO A 212 6.61 18.64 22.63
CA PRO A 212 6.63 19.97 22.02
C PRO A 212 7.88 20.28 21.19
N ASP A 213 8.94 19.48 21.30
CA ASP A 213 10.28 19.87 20.85
C ASP A 213 10.65 19.46 19.41
N GLN A 214 9.79 18.72 18.68
CA GLN A 214 10.07 18.35 17.28
C GLN A 214 8.81 18.44 16.40
N PRO A 215 8.55 19.59 15.74
CA PRO A 215 7.48 19.69 14.75
C PRO A 215 7.72 18.68 13.62
N LEU A 216 6.66 18.00 13.17
CA LEU A 216 6.73 17.10 12.01
C LEU A 216 7.24 17.88 10.79
N GLN A 217 8.37 17.45 10.22
CA GLN A 217 8.91 18.01 8.98
C GLN A 217 8.95 16.91 7.92
N LEU A 218 8.40 17.20 6.74
CA LEU A 218 8.40 16.30 5.59
C LEU A 218 9.31 16.86 4.50
N GLN A 219 10.26 16.07 4.03
CA GLN A 219 11.10 16.40 2.89
C GLN A 219 10.33 16.24 1.57
N ARG A 220 10.78 16.93 0.51
CA ARG A 220 10.19 16.83 -0.83
C ARG A 220 10.05 15.38 -1.32
N ASN A 221 11.07 14.55 -1.11
CA ASN A 221 11.04 13.14 -1.50
C ASN A 221 10.04 12.32 -0.66
N GLU A 222 9.85 12.66 0.61
CA GLU A 222 8.86 12.00 1.47
C GLU A 222 7.43 12.31 0.99
N VAL A 223 7.16 13.57 0.59
CA VAL A 223 5.88 13.99 0.01
C VAL A 223 5.63 13.28 -1.32
N ILE A 224 6.61 13.29 -2.23
CA ILE A 224 6.51 12.60 -3.52
C ILE A 224 6.21 11.11 -3.32
N ALA A 225 6.95 10.45 -2.43
CA ALA A 225 6.79 9.03 -2.16
C ALA A 225 5.41 8.70 -1.55
N LEU A 226 4.95 9.51 -0.59
CA LEU A 226 3.65 9.33 0.05
C LEU A 226 2.48 9.44 -0.94
N VAL A 227 2.49 10.48 -1.79
CA VAL A 227 1.43 10.72 -2.78
C VAL A 227 1.45 9.65 -3.88
N ASN A 228 2.63 9.27 -4.37
CA ASN A 228 2.72 8.21 -5.38
C ASN A 228 2.32 6.84 -4.82
N LEU A 229 2.68 6.52 -3.58
CA LEU A 229 2.22 5.31 -2.91
C LEU A 229 0.68 5.30 -2.78
N LEU A 230 0.08 6.41 -2.33
CA LEU A 230 -1.37 6.53 -2.24
C LEU A 230 -2.03 6.28 -3.61
N ASN A 231 -1.47 6.85 -4.68
CA ASN A 231 -1.96 6.63 -6.03
C ASN A 231 -1.87 5.16 -6.47
N ARG A 232 -0.73 4.48 -6.27
CA ARG A 232 -0.57 3.05 -6.60
C ARG A 232 -1.58 2.18 -5.84
N LEU A 233 -1.74 2.43 -4.54
CA LEU A 233 -2.71 1.70 -3.72
C LEU A 233 -4.14 1.95 -4.18
N SER A 234 -4.48 3.19 -4.55
CA SER A 234 -5.78 3.57 -5.09
C SER A 234 -6.09 2.83 -6.40
N GLU A 235 -5.16 2.81 -7.35
CA GLU A 235 -5.31 2.07 -8.61
C GLU A 235 -5.48 0.57 -8.37
N SER A 236 -4.73 0.00 -7.42
CA SER A 236 -4.84 -1.42 -7.08
C SER A 236 -6.18 -1.77 -6.45
N VAL A 237 -6.67 -0.93 -5.53
CA VAL A 237 -7.99 -1.11 -4.90
C VAL A 237 -9.10 -0.98 -5.94
N LYS A 238 -9.02 0.02 -6.83
CA LYS A 238 -9.97 0.19 -7.92
C LYS A 238 -10.00 -1.03 -8.84
N PHE A 239 -8.84 -1.49 -9.30
CA PHE A 239 -8.73 -2.65 -10.18
C PHE A 239 -9.29 -3.92 -9.52
N VAL A 240 -8.94 -4.17 -8.26
CA VAL A 240 -9.50 -5.29 -7.48
C VAL A 240 -11.02 -5.18 -7.32
N HIS A 241 -11.53 -3.98 -7.08
CA HIS A 241 -12.97 -3.75 -6.90
C HIS A 241 -13.75 -4.02 -8.19
N GLU A 242 -13.25 -3.53 -9.33
CA GLU A 242 -13.90 -3.65 -10.64
C GLU A 242 -13.74 -5.06 -11.23
N MET A 243 -12.52 -5.61 -11.17
CA MET A 243 -12.17 -6.87 -11.85
C MET A 243 -12.28 -8.09 -10.93
N GLY A 244 -12.35 -7.93 -9.62
CA GLY A 244 -12.48 -9.04 -8.67
C GLY A 244 -13.67 -9.96 -8.96
N PRO A 245 -14.93 -9.44 -8.94
CA PRO A 245 -16.12 -10.24 -9.19
C PRO A 245 -16.13 -10.99 -10.54
N PRO A 246 -15.81 -10.37 -11.70
CA PRO A 246 -15.80 -11.10 -12.96
C PRO A 246 -14.70 -12.17 -13.02
N ILE A 247 -13.50 -11.90 -12.47
CA ILE A 247 -12.41 -12.89 -12.46
C ILE A 247 -12.80 -14.12 -11.64
N GLU A 248 -13.39 -13.94 -10.45
CA GLU A 248 -13.79 -15.07 -9.62
C GLU A 248 -14.88 -15.92 -10.25
N LYS A 249 -15.80 -15.31 -10.98
CA LYS A 249 -16.82 -16.06 -11.72
C LYS A 249 -16.18 -16.94 -12.79
N ILE A 250 -15.28 -16.37 -13.61
CA ILE A 250 -14.58 -17.10 -14.68
C ILE A 250 -13.73 -18.24 -14.09
N MET A 251 -12.98 -17.97 -13.02
CA MET A 251 -12.09 -18.97 -12.40
C MET A 251 -12.86 -20.02 -11.58
N GLY A 252 -13.98 -19.65 -10.94
CA GLY A 252 -14.84 -20.58 -10.20
C GLY A 252 -15.56 -21.59 -11.09
N GLU A 253 -15.94 -21.17 -12.31
CA GLU A 253 -16.48 -22.06 -13.33
C GLU A 253 -15.42 -23.09 -13.82
N GLN A 254 -14.15 -22.73 -13.84
CA GLN A 254 -13.03 -23.63 -14.22
C GLN A 254 -12.63 -24.62 -13.11
N VAL A 255 -12.85 -24.30 -11.83
CA VAL A 255 -12.47 -25.16 -10.69
C VAL A 255 -13.50 -26.27 -10.38
N SER A 256 -14.70 -26.20 -10.97
CA SER A 256 -15.80 -27.15 -10.73
C SER A 256 -15.55 -28.59 -11.21
N GLU A 257 -14.35 -28.92 -11.72
CA GLU A 257 -13.94 -30.30 -12.02
C GLU A 257 -13.25 -31.03 -10.84
N HIS A 258 -12.88 -30.36 -9.73
CA HIS A 258 -12.30 -31.04 -8.54
C HIS A 258 -12.72 -30.38 -7.19
N PRO A 259 -13.18 -31.16 -6.17
CA PRO A 259 -13.75 -30.58 -4.96
C PRO A 259 -12.69 -30.29 -3.87
N ALA A 260 -12.50 -29.02 -3.50
CA ALA A 260 -11.98 -28.58 -2.20
C ALA A 260 -12.23 -27.05 -1.97
N PRO A 261 -12.13 -26.55 -0.73
CA PRO A 261 -13.23 -26.11 0.12
C PRO A 261 -13.58 -24.61 0.03
N GLU A 262 -14.85 -24.34 0.36
CA GLU A 262 -15.56 -23.06 0.61
C GLU A 262 -14.92 -21.74 0.14
N ILE A 263 -15.46 -21.25 -0.98
CA ILE A 263 -15.27 -19.92 -1.55
C ILE A 263 -15.82 -18.86 -0.58
N GLY A 264 -14.92 -18.14 0.09
CA GLY A 264 -15.26 -16.96 0.89
C GLY A 264 -15.70 -15.81 -0.01
N SER A 265 -17.02 -15.60 -0.13
CA SER A 265 -17.61 -14.53 -0.94
C SER A 265 -17.02 -13.16 -0.58
N TRP A 266 -16.44 -12.51 -1.58
CA TRP A 266 -15.94 -11.14 -1.51
C TRP A 266 -16.96 -10.09 -1.11
N GLN A 267 -18.24 -10.35 -1.39
CA GLN A 267 -19.31 -9.48 -0.94
C GLN A 267 -19.34 -9.40 0.60
N ARG A 268 -19.06 -10.51 1.29
CA ARG A 268 -18.93 -10.50 2.75
C ARG A 268 -17.70 -9.72 3.20
N ILE A 269 -16.57 -9.82 2.51
CA ILE A 269 -15.36 -9.04 2.84
C ILE A 269 -15.60 -7.54 2.65
N TRP A 270 -16.25 -7.17 1.54
CA TRP A 270 -16.67 -5.81 1.24
C TRP A 270 -17.63 -5.28 2.31
N GLU A 271 -18.69 -6.02 2.64
CA GLU A 271 -19.63 -5.64 3.69
C GLU A 271 -18.97 -5.51 5.06
N THR A 272 -18.01 -6.38 5.38
CA THR A 272 -17.34 -6.42 6.70
C THR A 272 -16.25 -5.34 6.85
N LEU A 273 -15.47 -5.03 5.81
CA LEU A 273 -14.35 -4.07 5.89
C LEU A 273 -14.72 -2.66 5.47
N VAL A 274 -15.65 -2.52 4.53
CA VAL A 274 -15.86 -1.27 3.81
C VAL A 274 -17.13 -0.57 4.28
N GLY A 275 -18.10 -1.32 4.82
CA GLY A 275 -19.44 -0.80 5.09
C GLY A 275 -20.08 -0.23 3.81
N LEU A 276 -21.40 -0.06 3.82
CA LEU A 276 -22.16 0.44 2.66
C LEU A 276 -21.77 1.86 2.15
N ARG A 277 -20.75 2.54 2.72
CA ARG A 277 -20.42 3.95 2.44
C ARG A 277 -19.22 4.19 1.52
N LEU A 278 -18.24 3.29 1.41
CA LEU A 278 -17.03 3.53 0.60
C LEU A 278 -17.19 3.20 -0.89
N GLY A 279 -18.17 2.37 -1.27
CA GLY A 279 -18.38 2.00 -2.68
C GLY A 279 -18.69 3.17 -3.61
N LYS A 280 -19.13 4.31 -3.06
CA LYS A 280 -19.36 5.55 -3.81
C LYS A 280 -18.10 6.41 -4.01
N LEU A 281 -16.97 6.07 -3.38
CA LEU A 281 -15.69 6.78 -3.60
C LEU A 281 -14.87 6.20 -4.74
N ILE A 282 -14.85 4.88 -4.90
CA ILE A 282 -14.00 4.20 -5.89
C ILE A 282 -14.57 4.36 -7.31
N SER A 283 -15.87 4.66 -7.42
CA SER A 283 -16.58 4.89 -8.68
C SER A 283 -16.63 6.36 -9.14
N SER A 284 -15.95 7.29 -8.45
CA SER A 284 -15.87 8.72 -8.79
C SER A 284 -14.44 9.10 -9.15
#